data_AF-A0A2H0VAX6-F1
#
_entry.id   AF-A0A2H0VAX6-F1
#
_cell.length_a   1.000
_cell.length_b   1.000
_cell.length_c   1.000
_cell.angle_alpha   90.00
_cell.angle_beta   90.00
_cell.angle_gamma   90.00
#
_symmetry.space_group_name_H-M   'P 1'
#
loop_
_entity.id
_entity.type
_entity.pdbx_description
1 polymer ?
#
loop_
_entity_poly.entity_id
_entity_poly.type
_entity_poly.pdbx_seq_one_letter_code
_entity_poly.pdbx_strand_id
1 'polypeptide(L)'
;MAFLKERIELAAEEAELMAESAFTRFPKYLKWSIALLILGLLPAFLITRYASQKYWENQYDRYLVIAKPAFENPKNLSVGNPLLIDSGRGVYSAMVEISNENFELALQSEPYEFKFYDNTGQFITSVSGNFFILPNQKKYLIVPRLENQTALSRTNFFLTGEQNWRKPLSITTVELISGIPNYYNQQNPLGFVAEGSVTNNSPFEIKEAKLIFLVYDTAGKLAAVNQRSEFALKPYERRSYKQLWPELSGLNANSVKVIVETNPLDPGNLTVPDMPNTPSSDLSRPKTDPYRY
;
A
#
# COMPACT_ATOMS: atom_id res chain seq x y z
N MET A 1 43.78 24.38 17.47
CA MET A 1 43.60 23.32 18.50
C MET A 1 44.84 23.12 19.38
N ALA A 2 46.07 23.12 18.85
CA ALA A 2 47.30 22.92 19.66
C ALA A 2 47.43 23.91 20.84
N PHE A 3 47.23 25.21 20.61
CA PHE A 3 47.26 26.25 21.66
C PHE A 3 46.23 26.07 22.79
N LEU A 4 45.11 25.41 22.51
CA LEU A 4 44.03 25.24 23.49
C LEU A 4 44.33 24.07 24.42
N LYS A 5 44.96 23.02 23.88
CA LYS A 5 45.46 21.89 24.66
C LYS A 5 46.59 22.33 25.61
N GLU A 6 47.55 23.08 25.11
CA GLU A 6 48.68 23.59 25.90
C GLU A 6 48.23 24.51 27.05
N ARG A 7 47.24 25.37 26.81
CA ARG A 7 46.64 26.20 27.88
C ARG A 7 45.90 25.38 28.94
N ILE A 8 45.25 24.28 28.55
CA ILE A 8 44.55 23.40 29.50
C ILE A 8 45.58 22.62 30.33
N GLU A 9 46.64 22.11 29.71
CA GLU A 9 47.71 21.39 30.41
C GLU A 9 48.43 22.30 31.41
N LEU A 10 48.80 23.51 30.99
CA LEU A 10 49.50 24.46 31.85
C LEU A 10 48.62 24.96 33.00
N ALA A 11 47.31 25.17 32.76
CA ALA A 11 46.35 25.50 33.82
C ALA A 11 46.12 24.34 34.80
N ALA A 12 46.20 23.09 34.34
CA ALA A 12 46.10 21.91 35.19
C ALA A 12 47.33 21.77 36.10
N GLU A 13 48.54 21.94 35.56
CA GLU A 13 49.79 21.89 36.32
C GLU A 13 49.86 23.00 37.39
N GLU A 14 49.48 24.24 37.03
CA GLU A 14 49.41 25.33 38.01
C GLU A 14 48.39 25.04 39.13
N ALA A 15 47.24 24.46 38.78
CA ALA A 15 46.22 24.07 39.75
C ALA A 15 46.71 22.94 40.67
N GLU A 16 47.47 21.97 40.16
CA GLU A 16 48.07 20.90 40.95
C GLU A 16 49.08 21.44 41.97
N LEU A 17 49.99 22.32 41.54
CA LEU A 17 50.98 22.95 42.42
C LEU A 17 50.32 23.83 43.49
N MET A 18 49.26 24.58 43.13
CA MET A 18 48.48 25.34 44.10
C MET A 18 47.74 24.43 45.09
N ALA A 19 47.19 23.32 44.63
CA ALA A 19 46.52 22.35 45.49
C ALA A 19 47.49 21.69 46.47
N GLU A 20 48.69 21.30 46.03
CA GLU A 20 49.70 20.68 46.88
C GLU A 20 50.21 21.65 47.96
N SER A 21 50.53 22.89 47.56
CA SER A 21 50.97 23.93 48.51
C SER A 21 49.88 24.32 49.51
N ALA A 22 48.62 24.36 49.10
CA ALA A 22 47.49 24.56 50.00
C ALA A 22 47.31 23.37 50.95
N PHE A 23 47.45 22.13 50.44
CA PHE A 23 47.25 20.92 51.22
C PHE A 23 48.29 20.77 52.32
N THR A 24 49.57 21.11 52.06
CA THR A 24 50.64 20.99 53.05
C THR A 24 50.40 21.87 54.29
N ARG A 25 49.82 23.07 54.11
CA ARG A 25 49.54 24.04 55.18
C ARG A 25 48.44 23.61 56.15
N PHE A 26 47.61 22.64 55.79
CA PHE A 26 46.51 22.24 56.66
C PHE A 26 46.95 21.37 57.85
N PRO A 27 46.32 21.56 59.02
CA PRO A 27 46.57 20.72 60.18
C PRO A 27 46.11 19.27 59.91
N LYS A 28 46.73 18.30 60.60
CA LYS A 28 46.53 16.85 60.34
C LYS A 28 45.06 16.42 60.36
N TYR A 29 44.26 16.96 61.28
CA TYR A 29 42.83 16.60 61.38
C TYR A 29 42.04 17.03 60.13
N LEU A 30 42.37 18.18 59.53
CA LEU A 30 41.67 18.69 58.36
C LEU A 30 42.03 17.88 57.10
N LYS A 31 43.28 17.41 57.00
CA LYS A 31 43.70 16.48 55.93
C LYS A 31 42.88 15.19 55.96
N TRP A 32 42.68 14.62 57.15
CA TRP A 32 41.84 13.43 57.33
C TRP A 32 40.36 13.71 57.03
N SER A 33 39.82 14.87 57.40
CA SER A 33 38.44 15.21 57.06
C SER A 33 38.24 15.40 55.55
N ILE A 34 39.19 16.01 54.84
CA ILE A 34 39.14 16.15 53.38
C ILE A 34 39.24 14.77 52.71
N ALA A 35 40.16 13.91 53.17
CA ALA A 35 40.28 12.55 52.64
C ALA A 35 38.99 11.73 52.84
N LEU A 36 38.36 11.80 54.02
CA LEU A 36 37.07 11.16 54.29
C LEU A 36 35.94 11.73 53.41
N LEU A 37 35.93 13.04 53.18
CA LEU A 37 34.94 13.70 52.34
C LEU A 37 35.08 13.25 50.87
N ILE A 38 36.29 13.21 50.34
CA ILE A 38 36.57 12.70 48.97
C ILE A 38 36.18 11.22 48.87
N LEU A 39 36.53 10.41 49.87
CA LEU A 39 36.17 9.00 49.92
C LEU A 39 34.66 8.78 50.01
N GLY A 40 33.92 9.71 50.61
CA GLY A 40 32.45 9.69 50.70
C GLY A 40 31.74 10.22 49.44
N LEU A 41 32.34 11.17 48.71
CA LEU A 41 31.75 11.74 47.49
C LEU A 41 31.61 10.72 46.36
N LEU A 42 32.61 9.85 46.17
CA LEU A 42 32.59 8.79 45.16
C LEU A 42 31.39 7.83 45.30
N PRO A 43 31.16 7.17 46.45
CA PRO A 43 30.00 6.30 46.62
C PRO A 43 28.69 7.08 46.60
N ALA A 44 28.63 8.30 47.14
CA ALA A 44 27.44 9.14 47.08
C ALA A 44 27.05 9.46 45.64
N PHE A 45 28.02 9.79 44.78
CA PHE A 45 27.79 10.02 43.35
C PHE A 45 27.25 8.77 42.65
N LEU A 46 27.84 7.59 42.90
CA LEU A 46 27.39 6.33 42.29
C LEU A 46 25.96 5.96 42.73
N ILE A 47 25.65 6.11 44.02
CA ILE A 47 24.31 5.86 44.56
C ILE A 47 23.31 6.84 43.93
N THR A 48 23.64 8.12 43.86
CA THR A 48 22.76 9.15 43.28
C THR A 48 22.52 8.90 41.79
N ARG A 49 23.57 8.52 41.05
CA ARG A 49 23.47 8.15 39.63
C ARG A 49 22.57 6.94 39.42
N TYR A 50 22.75 5.88 40.22
CA TYR A 50 21.93 4.68 40.14
C TYR A 50 20.47 4.97 40.52
N ALA A 51 20.24 5.72 41.59
CA ALA A 51 18.91 6.11 42.03
C ALA A 51 18.20 6.99 40.99
N SER A 52 18.92 7.95 40.40
CA SER A 52 18.43 8.77 39.29
C SER A 52 18.05 7.91 38.10
N GLN A 53 18.95 7.04 37.63
CA GLN A 53 18.67 6.15 36.49
C GLN A 53 17.43 5.30 36.75
N LYS A 54 17.32 4.67 37.91
CA LYS A 54 16.17 3.84 38.29
C LYS A 54 14.88 4.64 38.43
N TYR A 55 14.96 5.87 38.94
CA TYR A 55 13.82 6.78 39.02
C TYR A 55 13.32 7.16 37.63
N TRP A 56 14.23 7.51 36.72
CA TRP A 56 13.92 7.84 35.34
C TRP A 56 13.40 6.62 34.56
N GLU A 57 14.01 5.44 34.70
CA GLU A 57 13.49 4.19 34.12
C GLU A 57 12.05 3.93 34.59
N ASN A 58 11.76 4.02 35.89
CA ASN A 58 10.39 3.82 36.38
C ASN A 58 9.38 4.88 35.93
N GLN A 59 9.80 6.14 35.79
CA GLN A 59 8.95 7.22 35.28
C GLN A 59 8.72 7.05 33.77
N TYR A 60 9.78 6.80 33.01
CA TYR A 60 9.73 6.64 31.56
C TYR A 60 9.18 5.30 31.12
N ASP A 61 9.20 4.22 31.91
CA ASP A 61 8.53 2.96 31.58
C ASP A 61 7.02 3.13 31.36
N ARG A 62 6.42 4.16 31.96
CA ARG A 62 5.00 4.52 31.72
C ARG A 62 4.80 5.34 30.44
N TYR A 63 5.85 5.98 29.91
CA TYR A 63 5.84 6.83 28.71
C TYR A 63 6.55 6.19 27.51
N LEU A 64 7.35 5.16 27.73
CA LEU A 64 7.74 4.19 26.73
C LEU A 64 6.42 3.56 26.32
N VAL A 65 5.87 4.10 25.24
CA VAL A 65 4.85 3.45 24.44
C VAL A 65 5.45 2.08 24.16
N ILE A 66 5.10 1.10 25.00
CA ILE A 66 5.30 -0.30 24.68
C ILE A 66 4.65 -0.37 23.31
N ALA A 67 5.47 -0.58 22.29
CA ALA A 67 4.99 -0.87 20.97
C ALA A 67 4.22 -2.16 21.16
N LYS A 68 2.93 -2.03 21.48
CA LYS A 68 2.00 -3.15 21.47
C LYS A 68 2.22 -3.76 20.08
N PRO A 69 2.33 -5.08 19.97
CA PRO A 69 2.30 -5.70 18.66
C PRO A 69 1.11 -5.08 17.95
N ALA A 70 1.35 -4.41 16.81
CA ALA A 70 0.36 -3.50 16.22
C ALA A 70 -0.95 -4.22 15.79
N PHE A 71 -1.06 -5.53 16.03
CA PHE A 71 -2.06 -6.44 15.52
C PHE A 71 -2.45 -7.45 16.60
N GLU A 72 -3.13 -7.02 17.67
CA GLU A 72 -3.68 -7.99 18.64
C GLU A 72 -4.93 -8.70 18.11
N ASN A 73 -5.61 -8.16 17.08
CA ASN A 73 -6.74 -8.83 16.43
C ASN A 73 -7.09 -8.20 15.06
N PRO A 74 -6.51 -8.64 13.93
CA PRO A 74 -6.92 -8.15 12.62
C PRO A 74 -8.39 -8.53 12.36
N LYS A 75 -9.19 -7.58 11.85
CA LYS A 75 -10.55 -7.89 11.42
C LYS A 75 -10.51 -8.72 10.15
N ASN A 76 -11.31 -9.79 10.10
CA ASN A 76 -11.53 -10.53 8.87
C ASN A 76 -12.09 -9.63 7.78
N LEU A 77 -11.82 -9.99 6.52
CA LEU A 77 -12.46 -9.35 5.37
C LEU A 77 -13.98 -9.45 5.46
N SER A 78 -14.66 -8.34 5.21
CA SER A 78 -16.11 -8.32 5.06
C SER A 78 -16.45 -8.64 3.60
N VAL A 79 -17.13 -9.77 3.41
CA VAL A 79 -17.47 -10.33 2.10
C VAL A 79 -18.96 -10.13 1.86
N GLY A 80 -19.29 -9.44 0.77
CA GLY A 80 -20.68 -9.24 0.34
C GLY A 80 -21.30 -10.51 -0.25
N ASN A 81 -22.59 -10.45 -0.54
CA ASN A 81 -23.27 -11.55 -1.22
C ASN A 81 -22.75 -11.67 -2.66
N PRO A 82 -22.31 -12.86 -3.09
CA PRO A 82 -21.87 -13.05 -4.47
C PRO A 82 -23.08 -12.99 -5.40
N LEU A 83 -22.93 -12.25 -6.49
CA LEU A 83 -23.97 -12.05 -7.51
C LEU A 83 -23.63 -12.88 -8.74
N LEU A 84 -24.59 -13.68 -9.19
CA LEU A 84 -24.56 -14.33 -10.50
C LEU A 84 -25.40 -13.50 -11.47
N ILE A 85 -24.83 -13.23 -12.64
CA ILE A 85 -25.44 -12.42 -13.68
C ILE A 85 -25.52 -13.29 -14.94
N ASP A 86 -26.73 -13.52 -15.43
CA ASP A 86 -26.97 -14.20 -16.70
C ASP A 86 -27.04 -13.15 -17.81
N SER A 87 -26.06 -13.18 -18.72
CA SER A 87 -26.01 -12.28 -19.89
C SER A 87 -26.78 -12.86 -21.08
N GLY A 88 -27.34 -14.06 -20.94
CA GLY A 88 -28.02 -14.82 -21.97
C GLY A 88 -27.08 -15.72 -22.78
N ARG A 89 -27.66 -16.59 -23.61
CA ARG A 89 -26.94 -17.53 -24.50
C ARG A 89 -25.93 -18.45 -23.78
N GLY A 90 -26.19 -18.79 -22.52
CA GLY A 90 -25.29 -19.62 -21.71
C GLY A 90 -24.03 -18.90 -21.22
N VAL A 91 -24.01 -17.56 -21.28
CA VAL A 91 -22.90 -16.74 -20.79
C VAL A 91 -23.26 -16.11 -19.46
N TYR A 92 -22.49 -16.44 -18.44
CA TYR A 92 -22.65 -15.95 -17.10
C TYR A 92 -21.50 -15.03 -16.73
N SER A 93 -21.70 -14.21 -15.72
CA SER A 93 -20.62 -13.51 -15.02
C SER A 93 -20.95 -13.49 -13.55
N ALA A 94 -19.92 -13.39 -12.70
CA ALA A 94 -20.14 -13.26 -11.28
C ALA A 94 -19.31 -12.14 -10.68
N MET A 95 -19.81 -11.57 -9.59
CA MET A 95 -19.03 -10.63 -8.79
C MET A 95 -19.27 -10.80 -7.30
N VAL A 96 -18.29 -10.39 -6.51
CA VAL A 96 -18.45 -10.18 -5.06
C VAL A 96 -17.76 -8.88 -4.66
N GLU A 97 -18.38 -8.11 -3.76
CA GLU A 97 -17.74 -6.98 -3.10
C GLU A 97 -17.00 -7.50 -1.87
N ILE A 98 -15.72 -7.14 -1.73
CA ILE A 98 -14.92 -7.42 -0.55
C ILE A 98 -14.44 -6.10 0.02
N SER A 99 -14.48 -5.97 1.33
CA SER A 99 -14.00 -4.78 2.03
C SER A 99 -13.04 -5.14 3.14
N ASN A 100 -11.98 -4.33 3.24
CA ASN A 100 -11.02 -4.39 4.31
C ASN A 100 -11.30 -3.26 5.30
N GLU A 101 -11.83 -3.58 6.47
CA GLU A 101 -12.12 -2.60 7.53
C GLU A 101 -10.89 -2.23 8.37
N ASN A 102 -9.73 -2.85 8.11
CA ASN A 102 -8.52 -2.52 8.84
C ASN A 102 -7.89 -1.25 8.25
N PHE A 103 -7.55 -0.29 9.10
CA PHE A 103 -7.01 1.01 8.70
C PHE A 103 -5.54 1.00 8.30
N GLU A 104 -4.76 0.04 8.82
CA GLU A 104 -3.31 -0.03 8.59
C GLU A 104 -2.84 -1.37 8.01
N LEU A 105 -3.74 -2.34 7.89
CA LEU A 105 -3.41 -3.69 7.44
C LEU A 105 -3.86 -3.89 6.01
N ALA A 106 -3.02 -4.59 5.24
CA ALA A 106 -3.28 -4.95 3.86
C ALA A 106 -3.01 -6.44 3.64
N LEU A 107 -3.62 -7.00 2.59
CA LEU A 107 -3.28 -8.32 2.07
C LEU A 107 -2.64 -8.12 0.70
N GLN A 108 -1.39 -8.59 0.57
CA GLN A 108 -0.64 -8.50 -0.68
C GLN A 108 -1.13 -9.52 -1.72
N SER A 109 -1.52 -10.71 -1.27
CA SER A 109 -2.08 -11.76 -2.11
C SER A 109 -2.93 -12.69 -1.24
N GLU A 110 -4.20 -12.81 -1.59
CA GLU A 110 -5.18 -13.71 -0.96
C GLU A 110 -5.84 -14.53 -2.07
N PRO A 111 -5.76 -15.87 -2.01
CA PRO A 111 -6.43 -16.74 -2.99
C PRO A 111 -7.93 -16.85 -2.70
N TYR A 112 -8.72 -16.94 -3.77
CA TYR A 112 -10.15 -17.10 -3.70
C TYR A 112 -10.68 -18.11 -4.73
N GLU A 113 -11.90 -18.58 -4.51
CA GLU A 113 -12.61 -19.48 -5.40
C GLU A 113 -14.10 -19.12 -5.48
N PHE A 114 -14.62 -19.00 -6.70
CA PHE A 114 -16.05 -19.01 -6.98
C PHE A 114 -16.49 -20.41 -7.36
N LYS A 115 -17.54 -20.93 -6.73
CA LYS A 115 -18.18 -22.21 -7.09
C LYS A 115 -19.57 -21.96 -7.66
N PHE A 116 -19.86 -22.59 -8.79
CA PHE A 116 -21.11 -22.43 -9.52
C PHE A 116 -21.95 -23.70 -9.47
N TYR A 117 -23.25 -23.52 -9.27
CA TYR A 117 -24.21 -24.60 -9.09
C TYR A 117 -25.41 -24.41 -10.03
N ASP A 118 -26.03 -25.51 -10.42
CA ASP A 118 -27.27 -25.51 -11.21
C ASP A 118 -28.52 -25.32 -10.32
N ASN A 119 -29.70 -25.41 -10.93
CA ASN A 119 -30.98 -25.32 -10.21
C ASN A 119 -31.24 -26.48 -9.23
N THR A 120 -30.54 -27.61 -9.36
CA THR A 120 -30.66 -28.77 -8.45
C THR A 120 -29.71 -28.69 -7.26
N GLY A 121 -28.80 -27.70 -7.26
CA GLY A 121 -27.75 -27.56 -6.27
C GLY A 121 -26.51 -28.41 -6.56
N GLN A 122 -26.43 -29.04 -7.73
CA GLN A 122 -25.26 -29.79 -8.18
C GLN A 122 -24.14 -28.82 -8.55
N PHE A 123 -22.92 -29.13 -8.10
CA PHE A 123 -21.72 -28.40 -8.48
C PHE A 123 -21.42 -28.61 -9.97
N ILE A 124 -21.19 -27.51 -10.70
CA ILE A 124 -20.89 -27.55 -12.13
C ILE A 124 -19.43 -27.20 -12.41
N THR A 125 -18.95 -26.07 -11.89
CA THR A 125 -17.58 -25.60 -12.14
C THR A 125 -17.12 -24.63 -11.05
N SER A 126 -15.80 -24.39 -10.97
CA SER A 126 -15.23 -23.35 -10.14
C SER A 126 -14.18 -22.52 -10.87
N VAL A 127 -14.01 -21.27 -10.41
CA VAL A 127 -13.00 -20.34 -10.91
C VAL A 127 -12.22 -19.79 -9.74
N SER A 128 -10.92 -20.05 -9.73
CA SER A 128 -10.01 -19.58 -8.70
C SER A 128 -9.16 -18.40 -9.18
N GLY A 129 -8.72 -17.56 -8.25
CA GLY A 129 -7.84 -16.44 -8.54
C GLY A 129 -7.14 -15.93 -7.29
N ASN A 130 -6.35 -14.88 -7.46
CA ASN A 130 -5.70 -14.17 -6.36
C ASN A 130 -6.06 -12.68 -6.43
N PHE A 131 -6.13 -12.03 -5.29
CA PHE A 131 -6.29 -10.58 -5.20
C PHE A 131 -5.46 -9.98 -4.09
N PHE A 132 -5.30 -8.67 -4.14
CA PHE A 132 -4.74 -7.86 -3.06
C PHE A 132 -5.83 -6.90 -2.58
N ILE A 133 -5.74 -6.44 -1.33
CA ILE A 133 -6.61 -5.39 -0.80
C ILE A 133 -5.82 -4.47 0.14
N LEU A 134 -5.94 -3.17 -0.12
CA LEU A 134 -5.30 -2.11 0.65
C LEU A 134 -6.08 -1.82 1.93
N PRO A 135 -5.50 -1.08 2.89
CA PRO A 135 -6.21 -0.67 4.09
C PRO A 135 -7.43 0.20 3.74
N ASN A 136 -8.54 -0.02 4.44
CA ASN A 136 -9.81 0.69 4.22
C ASN A 136 -10.32 0.68 2.76
N GLN A 137 -9.94 -0.33 1.98
CA GLN A 137 -10.32 -0.44 0.57
C GLN A 137 -11.55 -1.35 0.40
N LYS A 138 -12.41 -0.97 -0.54
CA LYS A 138 -13.42 -1.86 -1.13
C LYS A 138 -12.96 -2.32 -2.51
N LYS A 139 -13.20 -3.58 -2.83
CA LYS A 139 -12.74 -4.22 -4.06
C LYS A 139 -13.84 -5.09 -4.65
N TYR A 140 -13.91 -5.11 -5.98
CA TYR A 140 -14.80 -6.00 -6.71
C TYR A 140 -13.99 -7.13 -7.33
N LEU A 141 -14.28 -8.38 -6.93
CA LEU A 141 -13.72 -9.55 -7.61
C LEU A 141 -14.73 -10.04 -8.62
N ILE A 142 -14.28 -10.22 -9.87
CA ILE A 142 -15.13 -10.54 -11.00
C ILE A 142 -14.64 -11.81 -11.67
N VAL A 143 -15.58 -12.69 -12.00
CA VAL A 143 -15.39 -13.77 -12.97
C VAL A 143 -16.03 -13.32 -14.28
N PRO A 144 -15.23 -12.86 -15.26
CA PRO A 144 -15.77 -12.41 -16.53
C PRO A 144 -16.15 -13.62 -17.39
N ARG A 145 -17.25 -13.49 -18.15
CA ARG A 145 -17.66 -14.38 -19.25
C ARG A 145 -17.38 -15.87 -19.00
N LEU A 146 -18.22 -16.48 -18.17
CA LEU A 146 -18.26 -17.91 -17.96
C LEU A 146 -19.26 -18.55 -18.91
N GLU A 147 -18.78 -19.25 -19.93
CA GLU A 147 -19.64 -19.99 -20.86
C GLU A 147 -19.94 -21.37 -20.30
N ASN A 148 -21.22 -21.73 -20.24
CA ASN A 148 -21.64 -23.04 -19.77
C ASN A 148 -22.88 -23.54 -20.51
N GLN A 149 -22.90 -24.83 -20.82
CA GLN A 149 -24.06 -25.49 -21.43
C GLN A 149 -25.18 -25.68 -20.41
N THR A 150 -24.83 -25.95 -19.16
CA THR A 150 -25.79 -26.12 -18.07
C THR A 150 -26.13 -24.77 -17.47
N ALA A 151 -27.43 -24.52 -17.24
CA ALA A 151 -27.89 -23.28 -16.64
C ALA A 151 -27.39 -23.16 -15.19
N LEU A 152 -26.75 -22.03 -14.88
CA LEU A 152 -26.24 -21.73 -13.54
C LEU A 152 -27.29 -20.95 -12.75
N SER A 153 -27.55 -21.36 -11.51
CA SER A 153 -28.58 -20.77 -10.65
C SER A 153 -28.00 -20.01 -9.46
N ARG A 154 -26.86 -20.50 -8.95
CA ARG A 154 -26.26 -20.04 -7.70
C ARG A 154 -24.75 -20.00 -7.83
N THR A 155 -24.15 -19.02 -7.18
CA THR A 155 -22.71 -18.91 -7.01
C THR A 155 -22.39 -18.76 -5.52
N ASN A 156 -21.32 -19.42 -5.07
CA ASN A 156 -20.75 -19.25 -3.74
C ASN A 156 -19.33 -18.75 -3.88
N PHE A 157 -18.90 -17.90 -2.95
CA PHE A 157 -17.55 -17.36 -2.89
C PHE A 157 -16.82 -17.86 -1.64
N PHE A 158 -15.55 -18.23 -1.81
CA PHE A 158 -14.70 -18.69 -0.73
C PHE A 158 -13.33 -18.01 -0.79
N LEU A 159 -12.83 -17.58 0.37
CA LEU A 159 -11.41 -17.32 0.57
C LEU A 159 -10.76 -18.68 0.90
N THR A 160 -9.73 -19.06 0.15
CA THR A 160 -9.10 -20.38 0.26
C THR A 160 -7.77 -20.34 0.98
N GLY A 161 -7.27 -19.14 1.30
CA GLY A 161 -6.00 -18.91 1.98
C GLY A 161 -6.15 -18.52 3.44
N GLU A 162 -5.02 -18.52 4.14
CA GLU A 162 -4.89 -17.89 5.44
C GLU A 162 -4.58 -16.40 5.23
N GLN A 163 -5.37 -15.53 5.86
CA GLN A 163 -5.27 -14.07 5.72
C GLN A 163 -3.98 -13.56 6.37
N ASN A 164 -2.92 -13.45 5.56
CA ASN A 164 -1.61 -13.00 5.97
C ASN A 164 -1.54 -11.46 6.05
N TRP A 165 -2.17 -10.90 7.07
CA TRP A 165 -2.23 -9.46 7.31
C TRP A 165 -0.84 -8.85 7.53
N ARG A 166 -0.53 -7.77 6.82
CA ARG A 166 0.73 -7.03 6.95
C ARG A 166 0.46 -5.53 7.03
N LYS A 167 1.22 -4.82 7.87
CA LYS A 167 1.28 -3.35 7.85
C LYS A 167 2.44 -2.92 6.95
N PRO A 168 2.17 -2.41 5.74
CA PRO A 168 3.23 -1.86 4.91
C PRO A 168 3.84 -0.63 5.61
N LEU A 169 5.17 -0.49 5.54
CA LEU A 169 5.87 0.69 6.07
C LEU A 169 5.43 1.97 5.36
N SER A 170 5.21 1.87 4.05
CA SER A 170 4.63 2.89 3.20
C SER A 170 3.90 2.22 2.05
N ILE A 171 2.80 2.83 1.59
CA ILE A 171 2.09 2.40 0.37
C ILE A 171 2.33 3.48 -0.68
N THR A 172 2.96 3.10 -1.78
CA THR A 172 3.13 4.00 -2.92
C THR A 172 1.76 4.42 -3.43
N THR A 173 1.51 5.73 -3.44
CA THR A 173 0.25 6.27 -3.96
C THR A 173 0.32 6.31 -5.47
N VAL A 174 -0.57 5.56 -6.13
CA VAL A 174 -0.68 5.53 -7.58
C VAL A 174 -2.06 6.04 -7.95
N GLU A 175 -2.10 7.15 -8.70
CA GLU A 175 -3.33 7.76 -9.14
C GLU A 175 -3.68 7.28 -10.56
N LEU A 176 -4.73 6.47 -10.67
CA LEU A 176 -5.31 6.04 -11.94
C LEU A 176 -6.66 6.71 -12.11
N ILE A 177 -6.81 7.47 -13.19
CA ILE A 177 -8.04 8.21 -13.48
C ILE A 177 -8.73 7.54 -14.67
N SER A 178 -10.02 7.25 -14.53
CA SER A 178 -10.88 6.92 -15.68
C SER A 178 -12.00 7.95 -15.78
N GLY A 179 -12.19 8.48 -16.98
CA GLY A 179 -13.32 9.36 -17.27
C GLY A 179 -14.65 8.59 -17.33
N ILE A 180 -15.75 9.33 -17.44
CA ILE A 180 -17.06 8.74 -17.69
C ILE A 180 -17.02 8.08 -19.09
N PRO A 181 -17.28 6.77 -19.21
CA PRO A 181 -17.25 6.09 -20.50
C PRO A 181 -18.45 6.51 -21.36
N ASN A 182 -18.23 6.54 -22.67
CA ASN A 182 -19.33 6.51 -23.64
C ASN A 182 -19.81 5.08 -23.79
N TYR A 183 -21.12 4.87 -23.86
CA TYR A 183 -21.68 3.54 -24.06
C TYR A 183 -22.86 3.58 -25.01
N TYR A 184 -23.00 2.55 -25.85
CA TYR A 184 -24.00 2.48 -26.91
C TYR A 184 -24.18 1.06 -27.42
N ASN A 185 -25.30 0.81 -28.11
CA ASN A 185 -25.52 -0.44 -28.84
C ASN A 185 -24.90 -0.34 -30.24
N GLN A 186 -23.99 -1.27 -30.57
CA GLN A 186 -23.34 -1.37 -31.88
C GLN A 186 -24.02 -2.47 -32.71
N GLN A 187 -24.19 -2.24 -34.02
CA GLN A 187 -24.84 -3.20 -34.93
C GLN A 187 -23.85 -4.16 -35.60
N ASN A 188 -22.59 -3.75 -35.79
CA ASN A 188 -21.57 -4.58 -36.45
C ASN A 188 -20.18 -4.42 -35.77
N PRO A 189 -19.66 -5.45 -35.08
CA PRO A 189 -20.41 -6.60 -34.56
C PRO A 189 -21.57 -6.17 -33.66
N LEU A 190 -22.62 -6.98 -33.62
CA LEU A 190 -23.78 -6.74 -32.78
C LEU A 190 -23.40 -6.88 -31.29
N GLY A 191 -23.69 -5.86 -30.48
CA GLY A 191 -23.45 -5.93 -29.04
C GLY A 191 -23.52 -4.58 -28.34
N PHE A 192 -23.45 -4.60 -27.01
CA PHE A 192 -23.31 -3.40 -26.20
C PHE A 192 -21.83 -3.02 -26.08
N VAL A 193 -21.51 -1.75 -26.22
CA VAL A 193 -20.14 -1.24 -26.18
C VAL A 193 -20.00 -0.19 -25.07
N ALA A 194 -18.90 -0.25 -24.34
CA ALA A 194 -18.41 0.85 -23.51
C ALA A 194 -16.98 1.22 -23.93
N GLU A 195 -16.75 2.50 -24.18
CA GLU A 195 -15.44 3.02 -24.58
C GLU A 195 -15.07 4.27 -23.78
N GLY A 196 -13.79 4.47 -23.58
CA GLY A 196 -13.29 5.55 -22.75
C GLY A 196 -11.78 5.55 -22.72
N SER A 197 -11.22 6.15 -21.66
CA SER A 197 -9.78 6.14 -21.46
C SER A 197 -9.43 6.01 -19.98
N VAL A 198 -8.28 5.40 -19.73
CA VAL A 198 -7.58 5.38 -18.46
C VAL A 198 -6.32 6.25 -18.59
N THR A 199 -6.04 7.06 -17.58
CA THR A 199 -4.83 7.87 -17.49
C THR A 199 -4.06 7.47 -16.24
N ASN A 200 -2.79 7.14 -16.42
CA ASN A 200 -1.86 7.00 -15.31
C ASN A 200 -1.39 8.38 -14.89
N ASN A 201 -1.90 8.94 -13.80
CA ASN A 201 -1.50 10.26 -13.31
C ASN A 201 -0.33 10.19 -12.30
N SER A 202 0.43 9.10 -12.31
CA SER A 202 1.56 8.87 -11.40
C SER A 202 2.89 8.94 -12.16
N PRO A 203 4.02 9.20 -11.44
CA PRO A 203 5.36 9.17 -12.03
C PRO A 203 5.88 7.74 -12.27
N PHE A 204 5.10 6.71 -11.95
CA PHE A 204 5.50 5.31 -12.07
C PHE A 204 4.99 4.72 -13.38
N GLU A 205 5.79 3.87 -14.00
CA GLU A 205 5.30 2.92 -14.99
C GLU A 205 4.58 1.78 -14.26
N ILE A 206 3.36 1.47 -14.72
CA ILE A 206 2.50 0.46 -14.13
C ILE A 206 2.48 -0.75 -15.04
N LYS A 207 3.02 -1.87 -14.56
CA LYS A 207 3.08 -3.12 -15.32
C LYS A 207 1.69 -3.67 -15.63
N GLU A 208 0.79 -3.65 -14.66
CA GLU A 208 -0.59 -4.10 -14.82
C GLU A 208 -1.59 -3.17 -14.11
N ALA A 209 -2.57 -2.69 -14.85
CA ALA A 209 -3.75 -2.00 -14.32
C ALA A 209 -5.01 -2.75 -14.74
N LYS A 210 -5.84 -3.09 -13.76
CA LYS A 210 -7.10 -3.81 -13.96
C LYS A 210 -8.24 -2.83 -14.13
N LEU A 211 -8.98 -2.95 -15.22
CA LEU A 211 -10.21 -2.21 -15.48
C LEU A 211 -11.39 -3.12 -15.21
N ILE A 212 -12.27 -2.66 -14.34
CA ILE A 212 -13.50 -3.32 -13.92
C ILE A 212 -14.67 -2.52 -14.48
N PHE A 213 -15.54 -3.19 -15.23
CA PHE A 213 -16.72 -2.60 -15.86
C PHE A 213 -17.96 -3.10 -15.14
N LEU A 214 -18.80 -2.18 -14.66
CA LEU A 214 -20.09 -2.46 -14.05
C LEU A 214 -21.17 -1.77 -14.89
N VAL A 215 -22.06 -2.54 -15.50
CA VAL A 215 -23.14 -2.04 -16.36
C VAL A 215 -24.46 -2.14 -15.60
N TYR A 216 -25.16 -1.02 -15.45
CA TYR A 216 -26.44 -0.94 -14.78
C TYR A 216 -27.57 -0.70 -15.77
N ASP A 217 -28.67 -1.42 -15.62
CA ASP A 217 -29.89 -1.20 -16.40
C ASP A 217 -30.67 0.05 -15.95
N THR A 218 -31.77 0.34 -16.65
CA THR A 218 -32.72 1.42 -16.33
C THR A 218 -33.38 1.30 -14.96
N ALA A 219 -33.42 0.10 -14.35
CA ALA A 219 -33.90 -0.11 -12.99
C ALA A 219 -32.80 0.10 -11.93
N GLY A 220 -31.56 0.42 -12.35
CA GLY A 220 -30.41 0.54 -11.47
C GLY A 220 -29.86 -0.82 -10.99
N LYS A 221 -30.33 -1.93 -11.58
CA LYS A 221 -29.82 -3.26 -11.29
C LYS A 221 -28.58 -3.52 -12.15
N LEU A 222 -27.62 -4.24 -11.57
CA LEU A 222 -26.43 -4.67 -12.28
C LEU A 222 -26.80 -5.68 -13.37
N ALA A 223 -26.63 -5.29 -14.64
CA ALA A 223 -26.99 -6.06 -15.82
C ALA A 223 -25.81 -6.88 -16.36
N ALA A 224 -24.58 -6.37 -16.20
CA ALA A 224 -23.38 -7.08 -16.60
C ALA A 224 -22.14 -6.58 -15.85
N VAL A 225 -21.14 -7.45 -15.78
CA VAL A 225 -19.80 -7.12 -15.29
C VAL A 225 -18.75 -7.65 -16.23
N ASN A 226 -17.61 -6.97 -16.29
CA ASN A 226 -16.44 -7.48 -16.98
C ASN A 226 -15.17 -6.99 -16.32
N GLN A 227 -14.06 -7.66 -16.61
CA GLN A 227 -12.74 -7.28 -16.14
C GLN A 227 -11.74 -7.48 -17.28
N ARG A 228 -10.82 -6.54 -17.42
CA ARG A 228 -9.65 -6.69 -18.29
C ARG A 228 -8.41 -6.10 -17.63
N SER A 229 -7.24 -6.53 -18.09
CA SER A 229 -5.97 -5.96 -17.66
C SER A 229 -5.36 -5.14 -18.79
N GLU A 230 -4.88 -3.95 -18.47
CA GLU A 230 -4.02 -3.10 -19.29
C GLU A 230 -2.58 -3.25 -18.82
N PHE A 231 -1.66 -3.44 -19.76
CA PHE A 231 -0.26 -3.73 -19.44
C PHE A 231 0.66 -2.57 -19.82
N ALA A 232 1.68 -2.29 -19.01
CA ALA A 232 2.70 -1.28 -19.27
C ALA A 232 2.08 0.12 -19.57
N LEU A 233 1.35 0.69 -18.60
CA LEU A 233 0.92 2.08 -18.64
C LEU A 233 2.09 2.97 -18.21
N LYS A 234 2.65 3.73 -19.15
CA LYS A 234 3.75 4.66 -18.87
C LYS A 234 3.29 5.79 -17.95
N PRO A 235 4.24 6.47 -17.26
CA PRO A 235 3.92 7.65 -16.47
C PRO A 235 3.21 8.71 -17.32
N TYR A 236 2.13 9.26 -16.79
CA TYR A 236 1.32 10.29 -17.47
C TYR A 236 0.69 9.85 -18.81
N GLU A 237 0.72 8.55 -19.13
CA GLU A 237 0.10 8.02 -20.34
C GLU A 237 -1.41 7.97 -20.21
N ARG A 238 -2.09 8.37 -21.29
CA ARG A 238 -3.52 8.14 -21.48
C ARG A 238 -3.71 7.02 -22.51
N ARG A 239 -4.44 5.98 -22.14
CA ARG A 239 -4.78 4.85 -22.99
C ARG A 239 -6.28 4.72 -23.18
N SER A 240 -6.70 4.61 -24.43
CA SER A 240 -8.11 4.37 -24.77
C SER A 240 -8.46 2.90 -24.61
N TYR A 241 -9.69 2.64 -24.18
CA TYR A 241 -10.27 1.31 -24.11
C TYR A 241 -11.60 1.23 -24.86
N LYS A 242 -11.89 0.05 -25.38
CA LYS A 242 -13.20 -0.34 -25.91
C LYS A 242 -13.53 -1.74 -25.43
N GLN A 243 -14.66 -1.90 -24.75
CA GLN A 243 -15.19 -3.16 -24.23
C GLN A 243 -16.50 -3.48 -24.96
N LEU A 244 -16.62 -4.70 -25.46
CA LEU A 244 -17.80 -5.20 -26.18
C LEU A 244 -18.43 -6.35 -25.39
N TRP A 245 -19.76 -6.37 -25.33
CA TRP A 245 -20.59 -7.46 -24.83
C TRP A 245 -21.57 -7.90 -25.94
N PRO A 246 -21.21 -8.93 -26.73
CA PRO A 246 -22.08 -9.43 -27.80
C PRO A 246 -23.45 -9.93 -27.35
N GLU A 247 -23.53 -10.44 -26.12
CA GLU A 247 -24.73 -11.08 -25.55
C GLU A 247 -25.77 -10.06 -25.07
N LEU A 248 -25.33 -8.83 -24.79
CA LEU A 248 -26.15 -7.73 -24.29
C LEU A 248 -26.69 -6.84 -25.41
N SER A 249 -26.79 -7.35 -26.63
CA SER A 249 -27.31 -6.59 -27.77
C SER A 249 -28.73 -6.08 -27.50
N GLY A 250 -28.93 -4.76 -27.55
CA GLY A 250 -30.23 -4.15 -27.27
C GLY A 250 -30.48 -3.85 -25.79
N LEU A 251 -29.47 -3.98 -24.93
CA LEU A 251 -29.56 -3.57 -23.54
C LEU A 251 -29.82 -2.05 -23.45
N ASN A 252 -30.83 -1.67 -22.68
CA ASN A 252 -31.07 -0.29 -22.27
C ASN A 252 -30.34 -0.04 -20.95
N ALA A 253 -29.06 0.33 -21.05
CA ALA A 253 -28.23 0.67 -19.89
C ALA A 253 -28.51 2.10 -19.42
N ASN A 254 -28.59 2.31 -18.10
CA ASN A 254 -28.68 3.62 -17.47
C ASN A 254 -27.30 4.24 -17.21
N SER A 255 -26.33 3.39 -16.84
CA SER A 255 -24.98 3.84 -16.53
C SER A 255 -23.97 2.71 -16.67
N VAL A 256 -22.74 3.09 -17.00
CA VAL A 256 -21.57 2.21 -16.96
C VAL A 256 -20.55 2.84 -16.03
N LYS A 257 -20.14 2.11 -15.00
CA LYS A 257 -19.08 2.52 -14.09
C LYS A 257 -17.81 1.74 -14.42
N VAL A 258 -16.71 2.46 -14.63
CA VAL A 258 -15.39 1.87 -14.82
C VAL A 258 -14.53 2.19 -13.60
N ILE A 259 -14.02 1.13 -12.98
CA ILE A 259 -13.12 1.22 -11.83
C ILE A 259 -11.76 0.74 -12.31
N VAL A 260 -10.72 1.51 -11.99
CA VAL A 260 -9.34 1.15 -12.35
C VAL A 260 -8.57 0.89 -11.08
N GLU A 261 -7.89 -0.24 -11.03
CA GLU A 261 -7.10 -0.66 -9.89
C GLU A 261 -5.73 -1.16 -10.33
N THR A 262 -4.72 -0.97 -9.49
CA THR A 262 -3.40 -1.58 -9.67
C THR A 262 -2.86 -2.00 -8.31
N ASN A 263 -1.90 -2.93 -8.28
CA ASN A 263 -1.34 -3.42 -7.03
C ASN A 263 -0.09 -2.61 -6.63
N PRO A 264 -0.19 -1.65 -5.68
CA PRO A 264 0.99 -0.92 -5.22
C PRO A 264 1.83 -1.72 -4.21
N LEU A 265 1.34 -2.87 -3.74
CA LEU A 265 2.06 -3.74 -2.81
C LEU A 265 2.99 -4.74 -3.53
N ASP A 266 2.87 -4.86 -4.86
CA ASP A 266 3.78 -5.67 -5.66
C ASP A 266 4.93 -4.78 -6.16
N PRO A 267 6.17 -4.96 -5.66
CA PRO A 267 7.31 -4.16 -6.09
C PRO A 267 7.65 -4.37 -7.57
N GLY A 268 7.23 -5.48 -8.18
CA GLY A 268 7.42 -5.74 -9.61
C GLY A 268 6.37 -5.07 -10.51
N ASN A 269 5.34 -4.45 -9.92
CA ASN A 269 4.26 -3.82 -10.67
C ASN A 269 4.46 -2.31 -10.88
N LEU A 270 5.31 -1.66 -10.06
CA LEU A 270 5.62 -0.24 -10.17
C LEU A 270 7.11 -0.05 -10.44
N THR A 271 7.43 0.54 -11.59
CA THR A 271 8.82 0.88 -11.95
C THR A 271 8.97 2.39 -12.12
N VAL A 272 10.08 2.94 -11.65
CA VAL A 272 10.44 4.33 -11.95
C VAL A 272 11.14 4.30 -13.30
N PRO A 273 10.69 5.06 -14.31
CA PRO A 273 11.39 5.12 -15.59
C PRO A 273 12.82 5.62 -15.36
N ASP A 274 13.78 5.06 -16.08
CA ASP A 274 15.13 5.61 -16.14
C ASP A 274 15.06 7.01 -16.74
N MET A 275 15.16 8.03 -15.88
CA MET A 275 15.34 9.38 -16.39
C MET A 275 16.67 9.40 -17.13
N PRO A 276 16.73 9.92 -18.36
CA PRO A 276 17.99 10.02 -19.07
C PRO A 276 18.95 10.84 -18.20
N ASN A 277 19.99 10.20 -17.69
CA ASN A 277 21.08 10.80 -16.90
C ASN A 277 21.93 11.77 -17.73
N THR A 278 21.41 12.27 -18.86
CA THR A 278 22.02 13.38 -19.57
C THR A 278 21.99 14.59 -18.64
N PRO A 279 23.15 15.17 -18.29
CA PRO A 279 23.18 16.40 -17.51
C PRO A 279 22.26 17.41 -18.18
N SER A 280 21.24 17.88 -17.45
CA SER A 280 20.19 18.81 -17.93
C SER A 280 20.71 20.20 -18.31
N SER A 281 22.03 20.33 -18.53
CA SER A 281 22.72 21.53 -18.93
C SER A 281 23.30 21.44 -20.34
N ASP A 282 22.77 20.56 -21.20
CA ASP A 282 23.04 20.71 -22.63
C ASP A 282 22.16 21.83 -23.21
N LEU A 283 22.59 23.07 -22.98
CA LEU A 283 22.09 24.27 -23.65
C LEU A 283 22.50 24.32 -25.13
N SER A 284 23.09 23.26 -25.69
CA SER A 284 23.40 23.25 -27.10
C SER A 284 22.10 23.33 -27.92
N ARG A 285 22.13 24.30 -28.84
CA ARG A 285 21.04 24.60 -29.75
C ARG A 285 20.62 23.29 -30.45
N PRO A 286 19.31 22.96 -30.53
CA PRO A 286 18.88 21.77 -31.24
C PRO A 286 19.47 21.77 -32.65
N LYS A 287 20.19 20.70 -33.01
CA LYS A 287 20.67 20.52 -34.38
C LYS A 287 19.44 20.42 -35.27
N THR A 288 19.16 21.49 -36.01
CA THR A 288 18.20 21.46 -37.11
C THR A 288 18.71 20.46 -38.13
N ASP A 289 18.02 19.33 -38.27
CA ASP A 289 18.25 18.39 -39.35
C ASP A 289 17.61 18.96 -40.63
N PRO A 290 18.40 19.39 -41.62
CA PRO A 290 17.88 20.04 -42.82
C PRO A 290 17.16 19.07 -43.77
N TYR A 291 17.08 17.78 -43.45
CA TYR A 291 16.53 16.76 -44.34
C TYR A 291 15.25 16.05 -43.84
N ARG A 292 14.62 16.53 -42.76
CA ARG A 292 13.24 16.13 -42.42
C ARG A 292 12.24 16.96 -43.22
N TYR A 293 11.92 16.48 -44.43
CA TYR A 293 10.67 16.78 -45.14
C TYR A 293 9.70 15.61 -44.98
#